data_AF-A0A9E3I6X4-F1
#
_entry.id   AF-A0A9E3I6X4-F1
#
_cell.length_a   1.000
_cell.length_b   1.000
_cell.length_c   1.000
_cell.angle_alpha   90.00
_cell.angle_beta   90.00
_cell.angle_gamma   90.00
#
_symmetry.space_group_name_H-M   'P 1'
#
loop_
_entity.id
_entity.type
_entity.pdbx_description
1 polymer ?
#
loop_
_entity_poly.entity_id
_entity_poly.type
_entity_poly.pdbx_seq_one_letter_code
_entity_poly.pdbx_strand_id
1 'polypeptide(L)'
;MKRFVLITLLVVNILVLSDCCCAFGREESDEGLRKSEVSNSRNNKIAVGTPPEGMGLNPFYKKYLDCEGIAVISSERVDDRAFYRVEKLLDKMLENRPDIRKALVKDGVRYVIIAAEEQVTDIPDYADMKPKAFWNERSRGFGGRITSCGEENLLSFPTDRYEDESIFIHELAHAIDGRGLSKIEPDFKERLKRLYEDAMAKGLYKHDYASTNMSEYWAESVQAFFDADRENNWNHNHVNTRGELYEYDPKMADFVREKFGINEDNDWRYKLLVKQPSVIDAPKEIRSELISKYVWCRGFSILGSNKVSDKAMLEADRIVRNMFRYRHDVLKAIIDAKVQLAVIAQGQSPKDIPHVRKIGRKWFVNTKKSSGKQSRLFRFSAAESNLLESAGNPAAGDNLLIRDMALLMYYVTGLREIDPEYKKRKHVQQYEKGLKRIDHRFDEKVKKLYRKAKMQNLWAGTPAMKNRFNYFAEGVQSFFNANKIITAGNDPVNTREQLQGYDPDMALFIGDIFKHPKRVDWRYSEAD
;
A
#
# COMPACT_ATOMS: atom_id res chain seq x y z
N MET A 1 -28.54 1.89 -66.92
CA MET A 1 -28.89 3.33 -66.78
C MET A 1 -27.99 3.95 -65.70
N LYS A 2 -27.76 5.28 -65.73
CA LYS A 2 -27.22 6.20 -64.68
C LYS A 2 -26.58 5.57 -63.41
N ARG A 3 -25.35 5.90 -62.94
CA ARG A 3 -24.30 6.86 -63.39
C ARG A 3 -22.93 6.47 -62.76
N PHE A 4 -21.85 6.61 -63.53
CA PHE A 4 -20.53 7.26 -63.24
C PHE A 4 -20.04 7.46 -61.78
N VAL A 5 -18.74 7.43 -61.41
CA VAL A 5 -17.41 7.04 -62.00
C VAL A 5 -16.35 7.28 -60.88
N LEU A 6 -15.06 6.85 -60.79
CA LEU A 6 -14.00 6.32 -61.68
C LEU A 6 -13.05 5.39 -60.87
N ILE A 7 -12.21 4.58 -61.55
CA ILE A 7 -11.01 3.91 -61.00
C ILE A 7 -9.90 3.94 -62.05
N THR A 8 -8.63 4.18 -61.67
CA THR A 8 -7.44 3.87 -62.50
C THR A 8 -6.21 3.53 -61.63
N LEU A 9 -5.40 2.56 -62.06
CA LEU A 9 -4.09 2.18 -61.47
C LEU A 9 -2.93 2.52 -62.44
N LEU A 10 -1.71 2.68 -61.90
CA LEU A 10 -0.39 2.14 -62.32
C LEU A 10 0.68 2.80 -61.39
N VAL A 11 1.72 2.19 -60.80
CA VAL A 11 2.57 0.99 -61.05
C VAL A 11 3.65 1.20 -62.14
N VAL A 12 4.95 1.10 -61.76
CA VAL A 12 6.08 0.38 -62.42
C VAL A 12 7.47 0.76 -61.82
N ASN A 13 8.28 -0.26 -61.47
CA ASN A 13 9.76 -0.40 -61.27
C ASN A 13 10.58 0.64 -60.44
N ILE A 14 11.61 0.34 -59.60
CA ILE A 14 12.55 -0.79 -59.34
C ILE A 14 13.94 -0.69 -60.03
N LEU A 15 14.99 -0.50 -59.20
CA LEU A 15 16.43 -0.88 -59.26
C LEU A 15 17.17 0.05 -58.25
N VAL A 16 17.87 -0.32 -57.16
CA VAL A 16 18.73 -1.47 -56.74
C VAL A 16 20.18 -1.38 -57.23
N LEU A 17 21.11 -1.09 -56.30
CA LEU A 17 22.53 -1.46 -56.14
C LEU A 17 23.20 -0.50 -55.11
N SER A 18 24.38 -0.76 -54.52
CA SER A 18 24.77 -1.83 -53.58
C SER A 18 26.06 -1.44 -52.83
N ASP A 19 26.28 -2.03 -51.65
CA ASP A 19 27.58 -2.31 -51.00
C ASP A 19 28.48 -1.23 -50.32
N CYS A 20 29.28 -1.81 -49.41
CA CYS A 20 30.53 -1.37 -48.77
C CYS A 20 30.53 -0.40 -47.57
N CYS A 21 30.97 -0.96 -46.44
CA CYS A 21 31.38 -0.25 -45.22
C CYS A 21 32.70 0.51 -45.40
N CYS A 22 32.85 1.60 -44.66
CA CYS A 22 34.13 1.97 -44.04
C CYS A 22 33.86 2.77 -42.77
N ALA A 23 34.68 2.57 -41.73
CA ALA A 23 34.63 3.33 -40.48
C ALA A 23 35.84 4.27 -40.41
N PHE A 24 35.76 5.39 -39.68
CA PHE A 24 36.87 5.92 -38.87
C PHE A 24 36.46 7.17 -38.06
N GLY A 25 36.79 7.20 -36.75
CA GLY A 25 37.01 8.38 -35.89
C GLY A 25 35.92 9.47 -35.77
N ARG A 26 36.08 10.48 -34.89
CA ARG A 26 36.65 10.51 -33.53
C ARG A 26 36.17 11.82 -32.87
N GLU A 27 36.36 11.98 -31.56
CA GLU A 27 36.08 13.26 -30.89
C GLU A 27 37.06 14.36 -31.34
N GLU A 28 36.60 15.61 -31.34
CA GLU A 28 37.43 16.73 -30.93
C GLU A 28 36.59 17.82 -30.24
N SER A 29 37.23 18.67 -29.45
CA SER A 29 36.61 19.59 -28.48
C SER A 29 36.69 21.05 -28.92
N ASP A 30 35.84 21.92 -28.35
CA ASP A 30 36.05 23.37 -28.44
C ASP A 30 35.67 24.09 -27.12
N GLU A 31 36.67 24.70 -26.46
CA GLU A 31 36.50 25.62 -25.32
C GLU A 31 36.65 27.08 -25.82
N GLY A 32 35.55 27.74 -26.18
CA GLY A 32 35.62 29.03 -26.89
C GLY A 32 34.55 30.06 -26.53
N LEU A 33 34.83 30.88 -25.51
CA LEU A 33 34.25 32.22 -25.24
C LEU A 33 32.74 32.45 -25.54
N ARG A 34 31.97 32.67 -24.46
CA ARG A 34 31.58 34.04 -24.09
C ARG A 34 31.09 34.14 -22.64
N LYS A 35 31.75 35.01 -21.86
CA LYS A 35 31.16 35.58 -20.64
C LYS A 35 30.30 36.77 -21.05
N SER A 36 29.01 36.71 -20.78
CA SER A 36 28.10 37.86 -20.75
C SER A 36 27.15 37.68 -19.58
N GLU A 37 26.83 38.77 -18.88
CA GLU A 37 26.23 38.73 -17.55
C GLU A 37 24.77 38.24 -17.60
N VAL A 38 24.50 37.11 -16.93
CA VAL A 38 23.14 36.67 -16.61
C VAL A 38 23.09 36.38 -15.10
N SER A 39 22.02 36.83 -14.46
CA SER A 39 21.86 36.94 -13.00
C SER A 39 22.14 35.64 -12.23
N ASN A 40 23.20 35.64 -11.41
CA ASN A 40 23.49 34.55 -10.48
C ASN A 40 22.60 34.63 -9.21
N SER A 41 21.32 34.27 -9.34
CA SER A 41 20.36 34.36 -8.23
C SER A 41 19.22 33.33 -8.29
N ARG A 42 19.55 32.03 -8.10
CA ARG A 42 18.63 30.98 -7.57
C ARG A 42 19.33 29.61 -7.43
N ASN A 43 20.34 29.48 -6.54
CA ASN A 43 20.88 28.14 -6.21
C ASN A 43 21.55 27.98 -4.83
N ASN A 44 21.46 28.97 -3.92
CA ASN A 44 21.68 28.71 -2.50
C ASN A 44 20.42 28.09 -1.92
N LYS A 45 20.45 26.79 -1.63
CA LYS A 45 19.48 26.18 -0.70
C LYS A 45 19.75 26.72 0.70
N ILE A 46 18.70 26.97 1.48
CA ILE A 46 18.83 27.32 2.89
C ILE A 46 19.31 26.06 3.62
N ALA A 47 20.49 26.09 4.24
CA ALA A 47 21.03 24.93 4.94
C ALA A 47 20.16 24.56 6.15
N VAL A 48 19.89 23.27 6.34
CA VAL A 48 19.23 22.76 7.55
C VAL A 48 20.12 23.07 8.75
N GLY A 49 19.60 23.86 9.69
CA GLY A 49 20.33 24.38 10.85
C GLY A 49 19.79 23.83 12.16
N THR A 50 20.25 24.40 13.28
CA THR A 50 19.61 24.21 14.59
C THR A 50 18.44 25.19 14.78
N PRO A 51 17.41 24.86 15.56
CA PRO A 51 16.33 25.80 15.87
C PRO A 51 16.86 27.04 16.62
N PRO A 52 16.44 28.26 16.24
CA PRO A 52 16.77 29.48 16.99
C PRO A 52 16.24 29.44 18.44
N GLU A 53 17.08 29.82 19.41
CA GLU A 53 16.77 29.74 20.85
C GLU A 53 15.45 30.44 21.23
N GLY A 54 15.16 31.57 20.60
CA GLY A 54 13.95 32.37 20.82
C GLY A 54 12.63 31.69 20.44
N MET A 55 12.65 30.51 19.80
CA MET A 55 11.43 29.75 19.48
C MET A 55 10.87 28.94 20.67
N GLY A 56 11.64 28.76 21.76
CA GLY A 56 11.17 28.04 22.94
C GLY A 56 10.80 26.56 22.69
N LEU A 57 11.39 25.94 21.68
CA LEU A 57 11.12 24.54 21.32
C LEU A 57 11.72 23.56 22.34
N ASN A 58 11.13 22.36 22.43
CA ASN A 58 11.67 21.30 23.26
C ASN A 58 13.09 20.89 22.77
N PRO A 59 14.09 20.72 23.67
CA PRO A 59 15.46 20.36 23.29
C PRO A 59 15.66 19.05 22.53
N PHE A 60 14.62 18.21 22.39
CA PHE A 60 14.56 17.11 21.43
C PHE A 60 14.73 17.57 19.97
N TYR A 61 14.17 18.73 19.62
CA TYR A 61 14.28 19.29 18.28
C TYR A 61 15.69 19.85 18.07
N LYS A 62 16.46 19.19 17.20
CA LYS A 62 17.86 19.54 16.88
C LYS A 62 18.03 20.14 15.50
N LYS A 63 17.08 19.91 14.59
CA LYS A 63 17.15 20.31 13.19
C LYS A 63 15.98 21.23 12.83
N TYR A 64 16.26 22.21 11.99
CA TYR A 64 15.36 23.30 11.60
C TYR A 64 15.55 23.71 10.15
N LEU A 65 14.45 24.01 9.46
CA LEU A 65 14.43 24.77 8.20
C LEU A 65 13.29 25.79 8.23
N ASP A 66 13.53 27.00 7.73
CA ASP A 66 12.50 28.03 7.56
C ASP A 66 11.89 27.95 6.16
N CYS A 67 10.63 27.53 6.05
CA CYS A 67 9.90 27.44 4.79
C CYS A 67 8.93 28.64 4.63
N GLU A 68 9.51 29.82 4.42
CA GLU A 68 8.82 31.13 4.35
C GLU A 68 7.93 31.41 5.59
N GLY A 69 8.50 31.23 6.78
CA GLY A 69 7.85 31.43 8.08
C GLY A 69 7.16 30.18 8.63
N ILE A 70 6.99 29.11 7.85
CA ILE A 70 6.55 27.80 8.35
C ILE A 70 7.80 27.06 8.84
N ALA A 71 7.93 26.95 10.17
CA ALA A 71 9.02 26.22 10.80
C ALA A 71 8.90 24.71 10.55
N VAL A 72 9.90 24.11 9.92
CA VAL A 72 10.05 22.65 9.78
C VAL A 72 11.10 22.18 10.79
N ILE A 73 10.78 21.17 11.59
CA ILE A 73 11.63 20.71 12.71
C ILE A 73 11.67 19.18 12.85
N SER A 74 12.78 18.67 13.41
CA SER A 74 12.91 17.25 13.80
C SER A 74 13.99 17.05 14.87
N SER A 75 14.14 15.80 15.32
CA SER A 75 15.35 15.35 16.00
C SER A 75 16.57 15.37 15.07
N GLU A 76 17.74 15.06 15.62
CA GLU A 76 19.02 14.91 14.89
C GLU A 76 19.05 13.75 13.89
N ARG A 77 18.09 12.81 13.96
CA ARG A 77 18.10 11.57 13.15
C ARG A 77 17.68 11.73 11.70
N VAL A 78 16.71 12.62 11.45
CA VAL A 78 16.12 12.81 10.12
C VAL A 78 17.16 13.32 9.11
N ASP A 79 17.17 12.76 7.92
CA ASP A 79 18.02 13.17 6.79
C ASP A 79 17.63 14.57 6.24
N ASP A 80 18.60 15.42 5.90
CA ASP A 80 18.34 16.76 5.34
C ASP A 80 17.47 16.72 4.07
N ARG A 81 17.52 15.62 3.30
CA ARG A 81 16.68 15.41 2.12
C ARG A 81 15.19 15.47 2.45
N ALA A 82 14.78 15.08 3.66
CA ALA A 82 13.38 15.17 4.10
C ALA A 82 12.93 16.63 4.33
N PHE A 83 13.83 17.49 4.83
CA PHE A 83 13.56 18.93 4.98
C PHE A 83 13.38 19.61 3.62
N TYR A 84 14.31 19.42 2.67
CA TYR A 84 14.19 19.96 1.31
C TYR A 84 12.98 19.38 0.54
N ARG A 85 12.50 18.19 0.93
CA ARG A 85 11.27 17.59 0.40
C ARG A 85 10.03 18.28 0.95
N VAL A 86 9.99 18.58 2.26
CA VAL A 86 8.92 19.37 2.88
C VAL A 86 8.86 20.78 2.31
N GLU A 87 9.99 21.49 2.23
CA GLU A 87 10.14 22.81 1.60
C GLU A 87 9.48 22.84 0.21
N LYS A 88 9.95 21.98 -0.70
CA LYS A 88 9.43 21.89 -2.07
C LYS A 88 7.93 21.55 -2.15
N LEU A 89 7.39 20.78 -1.22
CA LEU A 89 5.97 20.39 -1.22
C LEU A 89 5.08 21.48 -0.59
N LEU A 90 5.55 22.18 0.45
CA LEU A 90 4.89 23.39 0.97
C LEU A 90 4.77 24.44 -0.14
N ASP A 91 5.87 24.71 -0.84
CA ASP A 91 5.92 25.72 -1.90
C ASP A 91 5.01 25.36 -3.07
N LYS A 92 4.96 24.09 -3.48
CA LYS A 92 4.04 23.63 -4.54
C LYS A 92 2.57 23.65 -4.11
N MET A 93 2.24 23.31 -2.87
CA MET A 93 0.87 23.36 -2.37
C MET A 93 0.37 24.78 -2.05
N LEU A 94 1.26 25.76 -1.90
CA LEU A 94 0.92 27.15 -1.53
C LEU A 94 1.28 28.19 -2.61
N GLU A 95 1.75 27.76 -3.77
CA GLU A 95 2.30 28.58 -4.86
C GLU A 95 1.39 29.77 -5.25
N ASN A 96 0.10 29.50 -5.51
CA ASN A 96 -0.89 30.52 -5.84
C ASN A 96 -1.68 31.02 -4.61
N ARG A 97 -1.32 30.59 -3.39
CA ARG A 97 -2.01 30.92 -2.12
C ARG A 97 -1.05 31.42 -1.01
N PRO A 98 -0.27 32.50 -1.25
CA PRO A 98 0.58 33.12 -0.22
C PRO A 98 -0.22 33.73 0.94
N ASP A 99 -1.53 33.93 0.77
CA ASP A 99 -2.48 34.31 1.82
C ASP A 99 -2.78 33.15 2.78
N ILE A 100 -2.96 31.92 2.27
CA ILE A 100 -3.02 30.71 3.10
C ILE A 100 -1.70 30.55 3.86
N ARG A 101 -0.52 30.69 3.21
CA ARG A 101 0.76 30.59 3.92
C ARG A 101 0.83 31.59 5.09
N LYS A 102 0.48 32.86 4.86
CA LYS A 102 0.41 33.89 5.92
C LYS A 102 -0.57 33.54 7.04
N ALA A 103 -1.71 32.91 6.73
CA ALA A 103 -2.67 32.45 7.73
C ALA A 103 -2.12 31.29 8.58
N LEU A 104 -1.47 30.30 7.96
CA LEU A 104 -0.80 29.18 8.64
C LEU A 104 0.30 29.69 9.59
N VAL A 105 1.18 30.58 9.11
CA VAL A 105 2.23 31.20 9.93
C VAL A 105 1.62 32.00 11.10
N LYS A 106 0.54 32.76 10.85
CA LYS A 106 -0.14 33.56 11.88
C LYS A 106 -0.87 32.73 12.95
N ASP A 107 -1.42 31.56 12.61
CA ASP A 107 -1.96 30.63 13.63
C ASP A 107 -0.85 29.79 14.29
N GLY A 108 0.42 29.98 13.92
CA GLY A 108 1.58 29.30 14.51
C GLY A 108 1.73 27.85 14.07
N VAL A 109 1.41 27.55 12.80
CA VAL A 109 1.55 26.21 12.23
C VAL A 109 3.03 25.86 12.04
N ARG A 110 3.44 24.69 12.54
CA ARG A 110 4.77 24.10 12.36
C ARG A 110 4.69 22.69 11.82
N TYR A 111 5.70 22.28 11.06
CA TYR A 111 5.83 20.95 10.48
C TYR A 111 6.87 20.12 11.24
N VAL A 112 6.51 18.92 11.70
CA VAL A 112 7.43 17.99 12.39
C VAL A 112 7.70 16.78 11.49
N ILE A 113 8.97 16.52 11.20
CA ILE A 113 9.38 15.28 10.56
C ILE A 113 9.74 14.26 11.65
N ILE A 114 9.08 13.09 11.62
CA ILE A 114 9.33 11.98 12.54
C ILE A 114 10.33 11.04 11.87
N ALA A 115 11.48 10.77 12.50
CA ALA A 115 12.49 9.90 11.89
C ALA A 115 12.00 8.47 11.73
N ALA A 116 12.53 7.73 10.74
CA ALA A 116 12.06 6.38 10.42
C ALA A 116 12.13 5.39 11.61
N GLU A 117 13.12 5.52 12.50
CA GLU A 117 13.29 4.70 13.70
C GLU A 117 12.50 5.20 14.93
N GLU A 118 12.03 6.45 14.92
CA GLU A 118 11.32 7.06 16.05
C GLU A 118 9.85 6.63 16.08
N GLN A 119 9.21 6.69 17.25
CA GLN A 119 7.78 6.47 17.37
C GLN A 119 7.02 7.79 17.56
N VAL A 120 5.73 7.82 17.21
CA VAL A 120 4.86 9.01 17.42
C VAL A 120 5.00 9.56 18.83
N THR A 121 4.89 8.70 19.85
CA THR A 121 4.94 9.14 21.25
C THR A 121 6.35 9.42 21.79
N ASP A 122 7.38 9.41 20.94
CA ASP A 122 8.72 9.89 21.28
C ASP A 122 8.87 11.39 20.92
N ILE A 123 8.05 11.88 19.98
CA ILE A 123 7.92 13.30 19.66
C ILE A 123 7.30 14.04 20.88
N PRO A 124 7.91 15.15 21.36
CA PRO A 124 7.43 15.87 22.55
C PRO A 124 5.96 16.27 22.49
N ASP A 125 5.50 16.75 21.34
CA ASP A 125 4.11 17.18 21.12
C ASP A 125 3.07 16.05 21.24
N TYR A 126 3.50 14.78 21.16
CA TYR A 126 2.63 13.59 21.19
C TYR A 126 2.97 12.62 22.33
N ALA A 127 3.93 12.95 23.20
CA ALA A 127 4.45 12.06 24.25
C ALA A 127 3.37 11.59 25.24
N ASP A 128 2.31 12.39 25.42
CA ASP A 128 1.21 12.09 26.31
C ASP A 128 0.08 11.24 25.72
N MET A 129 0.09 10.95 24.42
CA MET A 129 -0.91 10.08 23.81
C MET A 129 -0.88 8.66 24.41
N LYS A 130 -1.99 8.24 25.04
CA LYS A 130 -2.16 6.89 25.60
C LYS A 130 -3.27 6.12 24.85
N PRO A 131 -3.20 4.78 24.76
CA PRO A 131 -2.03 3.94 25.08
C PRO A 131 -0.92 4.13 24.03
N LYS A 132 0.35 4.33 24.45
CA LYS A 132 1.45 4.63 23.51
C LYS A 132 1.54 3.63 22.35
N ALA A 133 1.46 2.34 22.64
CA ALA A 133 1.52 1.27 21.64
C ALA A 133 0.40 1.33 20.59
N PHE A 134 -0.78 1.89 20.91
CA PHE A 134 -1.83 2.09 19.91
C PHE A 134 -1.50 3.26 18.98
N TRP A 135 -1.04 4.40 19.50
CA TRP A 135 -0.72 5.57 18.69
C TRP A 135 0.49 5.36 17.80
N ASN A 136 1.53 4.70 18.32
CA ASN A 136 2.72 4.29 17.58
C ASN A 136 2.39 3.28 16.46
N GLU A 137 1.43 2.37 16.69
CA GLU A 137 0.95 1.44 15.65
C GLU A 137 -0.03 2.15 14.68
N ARG A 138 -0.79 3.17 15.12
CA ARG A 138 -1.84 3.80 14.32
C ARG A 138 -1.33 4.77 13.27
N SER A 139 -0.43 5.70 13.61
CA SER A 139 -0.09 6.82 12.71
C SER A 139 1.40 7.08 12.56
N ARG A 140 1.73 7.82 11.50
CA ARG A 140 2.97 8.57 11.31
C ARG A 140 2.72 10.04 10.96
N GLY A 141 1.45 10.41 10.78
CA GLY A 141 1.01 11.78 10.50
C GLY A 141 -0.03 12.28 11.50
N PHE A 142 -0.13 13.60 11.59
CA PHE A 142 -1.23 14.35 12.22
C PHE A 142 -1.29 15.75 11.60
N GLY A 143 -2.48 16.29 11.38
CA GLY A 143 -2.70 17.61 10.80
C GLY A 143 -3.23 18.64 11.78
N GLY A 144 -2.79 19.89 11.66
CA GLY A 144 -3.29 20.99 12.50
C GLY A 144 -2.26 22.09 12.75
N ARG A 145 -2.15 22.56 14.00
CA ARG A 145 -1.13 23.55 14.37
C ARG A 145 0.26 22.92 14.49
N ILE A 146 0.34 21.72 15.08
CA ILE A 146 1.46 20.82 14.83
C ILE A 146 0.99 19.91 13.71
N THR A 147 1.64 20.00 12.56
CA THR A 147 1.45 19.08 11.43
C THR A 147 2.67 18.17 11.37
N SER A 148 2.51 16.89 11.02
CA SER A 148 3.64 15.96 10.96
C SER A 148 3.49 14.86 9.93
N CYS A 149 4.61 14.30 9.49
CA CYS A 149 4.68 13.07 8.69
C CYS A 149 5.95 12.30 9.02
N GLY A 150 5.94 10.98 8.78
CA GLY A 150 7.13 10.15 8.80
C GLY A 150 8.10 10.49 7.66
N GLU A 151 9.38 10.52 7.99
CA GLU A 151 10.51 10.60 7.05
C GLU A 151 10.41 9.55 5.94
N GLU A 152 9.98 8.34 6.29
CA GLU A 152 9.86 7.21 5.38
C GLU A 152 8.88 7.46 4.23
N ASN A 153 7.80 8.22 4.44
CA ASN A 153 6.87 8.61 3.38
C ASN A 153 7.40 9.76 2.53
N LEU A 154 8.00 10.78 3.17
CA LEU A 154 8.64 11.91 2.48
C LEU A 154 9.72 11.44 1.48
N LEU A 155 10.53 10.47 1.90
CA LEU A 155 11.64 9.91 1.15
C LEU A 155 11.32 8.61 0.38
N SER A 156 10.05 8.17 0.39
CA SER A 156 9.58 6.96 -0.31
C SER A 156 10.38 5.69 0.02
N PHE A 157 10.72 5.50 1.31
CA PHE A 157 11.48 4.36 1.79
C PHE A 157 10.69 3.04 1.60
N PRO A 158 11.37 1.90 1.34
CA PRO A 158 10.72 0.60 1.15
C PRO A 158 9.95 0.08 2.38
N THR A 159 10.18 0.64 3.56
CA THR A 159 9.53 0.26 4.83
C THR A 159 8.41 1.21 5.25
N ASP A 160 8.04 2.16 4.40
CA ASP A 160 6.85 2.99 4.62
C ASP A 160 5.57 2.13 4.56
N ARG A 161 4.62 2.46 5.42
CA ARG A 161 3.26 1.87 5.48
C ARG A 161 2.24 2.65 4.65
N TYR A 162 2.64 3.81 4.15
CA TYR A 162 1.92 4.75 3.28
C TYR A 162 2.59 4.79 1.90
N GLU A 163 3.15 3.66 1.49
CA GLU A 163 4.16 3.57 0.43
C GLU A 163 3.65 3.91 -0.99
N ASP A 164 2.34 4.05 -1.11
CA ASP A 164 1.51 4.25 -2.29
C ASP A 164 0.63 5.51 -2.16
N GLU A 165 0.91 6.41 -1.21
CA GLU A 165 0.23 7.69 -0.99
C GLU A 165 1.17 8.79 -0.41
N SER A 166 0.66 10.01 -0.18
CA SER A 166 1.42 11.07 0.52
C SER A 166 0.69 11.64 1.74
N ILE A 167 1.10 11.17 2.93
CA ILE A 167 0.65 11.68 4.22
C ILE A 167 1.04 13.14 4.43
N PHE A 168 2.12 13.63 3.81
CA PHE A 168 2.40 15.06 3.77
C PHE A 168 1.21 15.87 3.22
N ILE A 169 0.61 15.42 2.13
CA ILE A 169 -0.49 16.12 1.46
C ILE A 169 -1.78 16.01 2.28
N HIS A 170 -2.08 14.84 2.87
CA HIS A 170 -3.21 14.65 3.78
C HIS A 170 -3.17 15.61 4.99
N GLU A 171 -2.05 15.59 5.72
CA GLU A 171 -1.95 16.29 7.00
C GLU A 171 -1.77 17.80 6.82
N LEU A 172 -1.12 18.24 5.72
CA LEU A 172 -1.12 19.64 5.33
C LEU A 172 -2.51 20.09 4.84
N ALA A 173 -3.29 19.23 4.16
CA ALA A 173 -4.66 19.58 3.79
C ALA A 173 -5.54 19.82 5.03
N HIS A 174 -5.44 18.99 6.08
CA HIS A 174 -6.05 19.26 7.40
C HIS A 174 -5.59 20.59 8.01
N ALA A 175 -4.31 20.95 7.92
CA ALA A 175 -3.80 22.23 8.41
C ALA A 175 -4.37 23.40 7.60
N ILE A 176 -4.38 23.31 6.27
CA ILE A 176 -5.00 24.29 5.38
C ILE A 176 -6.48 24.47 5.69
N ASP A 177 -7.22 23.38 5.94
CA ASP A 177 -8.63 23.39 6.34
C ASP A 177 -8.87 24.12 7.68
N GLY A 178 -8.19 23.69 8.75
CA GLY A 178 -8.47 24.18 10.12
C GLY A 178 -7.67 25.42 10.57
N ARG A 179 -6.62 25.81 9.85
CA ARG A 179 -5.66 26.87 10.22
C ARG A 179 -5.39 27.87 9.10
N GLY A 180 -5.61 27.49 7.84
CA GLY A 180 -5.51 28.37 6.67
C GLY A 180 -6.87 28.96 6.28
N LEU A 181 -7.56 28.27 5.37
CA LEU A 181 -8.81 28.69 4.72
C LEU A 181 -9.88 29.14 5.72
N SER A 182 -10.15 28.37 6.78
CA SER A 182 -11.15 28.73 7.79
C SER A 182 -10.79 29.94 8.67
N LYS A 183 -9.66 30.62 8.43
CA LYS A 183 -9.27 31.89 9.06
C LYS A 183 -9.40 33.10 8.13
N ILE A 184 -9.52 32.87 6.82
CA ILE A 184 -9.47 33.92 5.78
C ILE A 184 -10.67 33.89 4.82
N GLU A 185 -11.37 32.76 4.69
CA GLU A 185 -12.57 32.57 3.87
C GLU A 185 -13.77 32.20 4.77
N PRO A 186 -14.66 33.15 5.12
CA PRO A 186 -15.75 32.91 6.07
C PRO A 186 -16.79 31.86 5.63
N ASP A 187 -16.94 31.63 4.33
CA ASP A 187 -17.89 30.68 3.73
C ASP A 187 -17.32 29.26 3.57
N PHE A 188 -16.00 29.10 3.62
CA PHE A 188 -15.28 27.86 3.26
C PHE A 188 -15.82 26.63 3.99
N LYS A 189 -15.95 26.68 5.33
CA LYS A 189 -16.42 25.55 6.14
C LYS A 189 -17.86 25.13 5.83
N GLU A 190 -18.75 26.09 5.57
CA GLU A 190 -20.15 25.83 5.23
C GLU A 190 -20.29 25.33 3.77
N ARG A 191 -19.44 25.78 2.85
CA ARG A 191 -19.35 25.20 1.50
C ARG A 191 -18.85 23.76 1.52
N LEU A 192 -17.77 23.49 2.24
CA LEU A 192 -17.22 22.13 2.41
C LEU A 192 -18.25 21.19 3.06
N LYS A 193 -18.96 21.67 4.09
CA LYS A 193 -20.05 20.91 4.73
C LYS A 193 -21.14 20.50 3.73
N ARG A 194 -21.63 21.43 2.90
CA ARG A 194 -22.66 21.12 1.90
C ARG A 194 -22.18 20.15 0.82
N LEU A 195 -20.90 20.19 0.45
CA LEU A 195 -20.29 19.18 -0.44
C LEU A 195 -20.27 17.80 0.22
N TYR A 196 -19.79 17.70 1.46
CA TYR A 196 -19.80 16.46 2.23
C TYR A 196 -21.22 15.88 2.38
N GLU A 197 -22.21 16.70 2.73
CA GLU A 197 -23.61 16.27 2.87
C GLU A 197 -24.21 15.77 1.53
N ASP A 198 -23.92 16.43 0.40
CA ASP A 198 -24.34 16.01 -0.94
C ASP A 198 -23.63 14.71 -1.41
N ALA A 199 -22.34 14.55 -1.10
CA ALA A 199 -21.58 13.33 -1.38
C ALA A 199 -22.08 12.13 -0.56
N MET A 200 -22.29 12.32 0.75
CA MET A 200 -22.82 11.28 1.64
C MET A 200 -24.27 10.89 1.28
N ALA A 201 -25.11 11.85 0.86
CA ALA A 201 -26.48 11.58 0.44
C ALA A 201 -26.57 10.69 -0.81
N LYS A 202 -25.64 10.86 -1.77
CA LYS A 202 -25.49 9.96 -2.94
C LYS A 202 -24.88 8.61 -2.58
N GLY A 203 -24.28 8.49 -1.39
CA GLY A 203 -23.51 7.32 -0.99
C GLY A 203 -22.14 7.21 -1.66
N LEU A 204 -21.55 8.35 -2.07
CA LEU A 204 -20.13 8.42 -2.41
C LEU A 204 -19.28 8.11 -1.17
N TYR A 205 -18.06 7.63 -1.39
CA TYR A 205 -17.09 7.24 -0.36
C TYR A 205 -17.64 6.20 0.66
N LYS A 206 -18.70 5.47 0.31
CA LYS A 206 -19.38 4.60 1.28
C LYS A 206 -18.50 3.43 1.69
N HIS A 207 -18.19 3.39 2.99
CA HIS A 207 -17.21 2.51 3.65
C HIS A 207 -15.74 2.96 3.53
N ASP A 208 -15.46 4.11 2.91
CA ASP A 208 -14.13 4.72 2.78
C ASP A 208 -13.78 5.64 3.94
N TYR A 209 -12.50 5.94 4.11
CA TYR A 209 -11.99 6.76 5.20
C TYR A 209 -12.44 8.23 5.08
N ALA A 210 -12.42 8.80 3.87
CA ALA A 210 -13.10 10.04 3.50
C ALA A 210 -14.54 10.19 4.04
N SER A 211 -15.33 9.10 4.14
CA SER A 211 -16.70 9.20 4.70
C SER A 211 -16.75 9.42 6.22
N THR A 212 -15.64 9.23 6.94
CA THR A 212 -15.60 9.23 8.41
C THR A 212 -15.98 10.59 9.01
N ASN A 213 -15.54 11.70 8.42
CA ASN A 213 -16.02 13.05 8.70
C ASN A 213 -15.62 14.03 7.58
N MET A 214 -16.16 15.26 7.65
CA MET A 214 -15.95 16.34 6.67
C MET A 214 -14.48 16.73 6.45
N SER A 215 -13.60 16.62 7.45
CA SER A 215 -12.18 16.98 7.31
C SER A 215 -11.33 15.85 6.71
N GLU A 216 -11.68 14.56 6.90
CA GLU A 216 -11.08 13.47 6.09
C GLU A 216 -11.52 13.62 4.62
N TYR A 217 -12.83 13.82 4.37
CA TYR A 217 -13.37 14.06 3.02
C TYR A 217 -12.62 15.18 2.28
N TRP A 218 -12.25 16.26 2.98
CA TRP A 218 -11.35 17.28 2.43
C TRP A 218 -9.93 16.75 2.17
N ALA A 219 -9.27 16.15 3.16
CA ALA A 219 -7.86 15.73 3.03
C ALA A 219 -7.63 14.68 1.93
N GLU A 220 -8.49 13.67 1.87
CA GLU A 220 -8.43 12.58 0.87
C GLU A 220 -8.68 13.15 -0.53
N SER A 221 -9.71 14.00 -0.68
CA SER A 221 -9.97 14.67 -1.96
C SER A 221 -8.81 15.59 -2.40
N VAL A 222 -8.09 16.20 -1.46
CA VAL A 222 -6.88 16.97 -1.78
C VAL A 222 -5.71 16.07 -2.18
N GLN A 223 -5.51 14.93 -1.52
CA GLN A 223 -4.56 13.91 -1.98
C GLN A 223 -4.88 13.43 -3.39
N ALA A 224 -6.12 13.03 -3.65
CA ALA A 224 -6.54 12.51 -4.95
C ALA A 224 -6.36 13.59 -6.02
N PHE A 225 -6.76 14.83 -5.74
CA PHE A 225 -6.54 15.97 -6.65
C PHE A 225 -5.06 16.22 -6.95
N PHE A 226 -4.12 15.83 -6.08
CA PHE A 226 -2.68 15.93 -6.37
C PHE A 226 -2.04 14.63 -6.87
N ASP A 227 -2.82 13.61 -7.24
CA ASP A 227 -2.35 12.25 -7.60
C ASP A 227 -1.47 11.63 -6.49
N ALA A 228 -1.96 11.70 -5.25
CA ALA A 228 -1.22 11.39 -4.02
C ALA A 228 -2.03 10.61 -2.95
N ASP A 229 -3.18 10.06 -3.33
CA ASP A 229 -4.03 9.22 -2.46
C ASP A 229 -3.73 7.73 -2.70
N ARG A 230 -4.26 6.85 -1.84
CA ARG A 230 -4.11 5.40 -1.96
C ARG A 230 -5.34 4.76 -2.60
N GLU A 231 -5.17 4.01 -3.67
CA GLU A 231 -6.27 3.24 -4.23
C GLU A 231 -6.58 1.91 -3.49
N ASN A 232 -7.85 1.53 -3.56
CA ASN A 232 -8.38 0.17 -3.57
C ASN A 232 -8.00 -0.78 -2.41
N ASN A 233 -7.71 -0.25 -1.22
CA ASN A 233 -7.42 -1.05 -0.02
C ASN A 233 -8.70 -1.33 0.84
N TRP A 234 -8.55 -1.64 2.13
CA TRP A 234 -9.66 -1.88 3.06
C TRP A 234 -10.53 -0.64 3.39
N ASN A 235 -9.98 0.57 3.27
CA ASN A 235 -10.61 1.84 3.61
C ASN A 235 -10.55 2.92 2.50
N HIS A 236 -10.04 2.61 1.29
CA HIS A 236 -10.02 3.53 0.15
C HIS A 236 -10.60 2.84 -1.10
N ASN A 237 -11.28 3.62 -1.95
CA ASN A 237 -11.90 3.13 -3.19
C ASN A 237 -10.97 3.32 -4.40
N HIS A 238 -11.49 3.37 -5.62
CA HIS A 238 -10.66 3.44 -6.83
C HIS A 238 -10.08 4.83 -7.11
N VAL A 239 -10.67 5.89 -6.54
CA VAL A 239 -10.20 7.26 -6.76
C VAL A 239 -8.87 7.46 -6.06
N ASN A 240 -7.79 7.66 -6.82
CA ASN A 240 -6.55 8.21 -6.26
C ASN A 240 -5.86 9.30 -7.09
N THR A 241 -6.39 9.59 -8.28
CA THR A 241 -5.94 10.67 -9.17
C THR A 241 -6.97 11.79 -9.32
N ARG A 242 -6.51 12.94 -9.83
CA ARG A 242 -7.38 14.08 -10.18
C ARG A 242 -8.41 13.69 -11.24
N GLY A 243 -8.06 12.78 -12.16
CA GLY A 243 -8.96 12.29 -13.20
C GLY A 243 -10.16 11.57 -12.60
N GLU A 244 -9.90 10.56 -11.77
CA GLU A 244 -10.96 9.79 -11.11
C GLU A 244 -11.77 10.64 -10.13
N LEU A 245 -11.14 11.62 -9.45
CA LEU A 245 -11.87 12.55 -8.60
C LEU A 245 -12.85 13.42 -9.41
N TYR A 246 -12.48 13.83 -10.63
CA TYR A 246 -13.40 14.52 -11.55
C TYR A 246 -14.51 13.62 -12.08
N GLU A 247 -14.27 12.32 -12.25
CA GLU A 247 -15.31 11.34 -12.65
C GLU A 247 -16.26 10.98 -11.48
N TYR A 248 -15.74 10.97 -10.25
CA TYR A 248 -16.45 10.47 -9.07
C TYR A 248 -17.14 11.55 -8.23
N ASP A 249 -16.46 12.67 -7.95
CA ASP A 249 -17.02 13.85 -7.27
C ASP A 249 -16.50 15.16 -7.90
N PRO A 250 -16.96 15.51 -9.12
CA PRO A 250 -16.50 16.70 -9.83
C PRO A 250 -16.71 18.00 -9.05
N LYS A 251 -17.76 18.08 -8.22
CA LYS A 251 -18.00 19.27 -7.37
C LYS A 251 -16.88 19.46 -6.35
N MET A 252 -16.33 18.36 -5.83
CA MET A 252 -15.21 18.40 -4.90
C MET A 252 -13.90 18.66 -5.62
N ALA A 253 -13.68 18.08 -6.80
CA ALA A 253 -12.52 18.40 -7.64
C ALA A 253 -12.43 19.89 -7.98
N ASP A 254 -13.54 20.52 -8.40
CA ASP A 254 -13.58 21.96 -8.67
C ASP A 254 -13.40 22.81 -7.41
N PHE A 255 -13.94 22.38 -6.26
CA PHE A 255 -13.72 23.07 -4.99
C PHE A 255 -12.24 23.04 -4.57
N VAL A 256 -11.55 21.90 -4.72
CA VAL A 256 -10.10 21.82 -4.48
C VAL A 256 -9.34 22.69 -5.48
N ARG A 257 -9.70 22.67 -6.79
CA ARG A 257 -9.10 23.54 -7.81
C ARG A 257 -9.21 25.03 -7.45
N GLU A 258 -10.39 25.48 -7.01
CA GLU A 258 -10.63 26.85 -6.53
C GLU A 258 -9.74 27.18 -5.34
N LYS A 259 -9.76 26.35 -4.29
CA LYS A 259 -9.10 26.68 -3.02
C LYS A 259 -7.57 26.66 -3.10
N PHE A 260 -6.99 25.83 -3.95
CA PHE A 260 -5.56 25.85 -4.24
C PHE A 260 -5.16 26.81 -5.37
N GLY A 261 -6.14 27.44 -6.05
CA GLY A 261 -5.90 28.40 -7.13
C GLY A 261 -5.21 27.77 -8.35
N ILE A 262 -5.54 26.52 -8.68
CA ILE A 262 -4.80 25.72 -9.66
C ILE A 262 -5.28 26.01 -11.09
N ASN A 263 -4.40 26.61 -11.88
CA ASN A 263 -4.60 27.01 -13.28
C ASN A 263 -3.65 26.24 -14.22
N GLU A 264 -3.59 26.59 -15.50
CA GLU A 264 -2.76 25.91 -16.50
C GLU A 264 -1.25 26.06 -16.21
N ASP A 265 -0.81 27.22 -15.71
CA ASP A 265 0.61 27.50 -15.40
C ASP A 265 1.13 26.69 -14.20
N ASN A 266 0.24 26.25 -13.30
CA ASN A 266 0.61 25.49 -12.10
C ASN A 266 -0.18 24.18 -11.89
N ASP A 267 -0.67 23.53 -12.96
CA ASP A 267 -1.38 22.23 -12.92
C ASP A 267 -0.42 21.06 -12.59
N TRP A 268 0.32 21.14 -11.47
CA TRP A 268 1.26 20.12 -11.03
C TRP A 268 0.57 18.89 -10.43
N ARG A 269 1.32 17.80 -10.30
CA ARG A 269 0.95 16.54 -9.61
C ARG A 269 2.09 16.10 -8.70
N TYR A 270 1.75 15.43 -7.61
CA TYR A 270 2.70 14.74 -6.76
C TYR A 270 3.46 13.68 -7.57
N LYS A 271 4.71 13.43 -7.15
CA LYS A 271 5.54 12.36 -7.69
C LYS A 271 6.30 11.75 -6.52
N LEU A 272 6.11 10.45 -6.31
CA LEU A 272 6.93 9.63 -5.43
C LEU A 272 8.41 9.74 -5.86
N LEU A 273 9.34 9.66 -4.91
CA LEU A 273 10.77 9.66 -5.23
C LEU A 273 11.24 8.28 -5.73
N VAL A 274 10.61 7.23 -5.21
CA VAL A 274 10.78 5.83 -5.62
C VAL A 274 9.41 5.18 -5.60
N LYS A 275 9.02 4.44 -6.65
CA LYS A 275 7.78 3.65 -6.61
C LYS A 275 7.97 2.44 -5.71
N GLN A 276 7.04 2.24 -4.78
CA GLN A 276 6.98 1.07 -3.90
C GLN A 276 5.78 0.18 -4.27
N PRO A 277 5.74 -1.09 -3.85
CA PRO A 277 6.84 -1.83 -3.21
C PRO A 277 8.01 -2.07 -4.18
N SER A 278 9.22 -2.22 -3.63
CA SER A 278 10.45 -2.49 -4.38
C SER A 278 11.22 -3.65 -3.75
N VAL A 279 12.08 -4.28 -4.55
CA VAL A 279 13.03 -5.29 -4.04
C VAL A 279 14.31 -4.58 -3.64
N ILE A 280 14.75 -4.84 -2.40
CA ILE A 280 15.94 -4.23 -1.82
C ILE A 280 16.90 -5.28 -1.25
N ASP A 281 18.08 -4.82 -0.87
CA ASP A 281 19.02 -5.56 -0.05
C ASP A 281 18.37 -6.04 1.26
N ALA A 282 18.66 -7.29 1.64
CA ALA A 282 18.19 -7.84 2.91
C ALA A 282 18.80 -7.12 4.13
N PRO A 283 18.01 -6.86 5.19
CA PRO A 283 18.50 -6.27 6.44
C PRO A 283 19.73 -6.99 7.00
N LYS A 284 20.69 -6.22 7.53
CA LYS A 284 22.04 -6.71 7.91
C LYS A 284 21.99 -7.87 8.92
N GLU A 285 20.94 -7.92 9.73
CA GLU A 285 20.69 -8.88 10.81
C GLU A 285 20.26 -10.26 10.29
N ILE A 286 19.82 -10.35 9.02
CA ILE A 286 19.38 -11.60 8.37
C ILE A 286 20.10 -11.87 7.03
N ARG A 287 20.97 -10.96 6.58
CA ARG A 287 21.62 -11.02 5.27
C ARG A 287 22.63 -12.17 5.20
N SER A 288 22.60 -12.90 4.09
CA SER A 288 23.52 -13.99 3.75
C SER A 288 23.48 -14.25 2.23
N GLU A 289 24.35 -15.13 1.71
CA GLU A 289 24.28 -15.55 0.30
C GLU A 289 22.91 -16.15 -0.08
N LEU A 290 22.25 -16.79 0.89
CA LEU A 290 20.94 -17.43 0.73
C LEU A 290 19.75 -16.49 0.99
N ILE A 291 20.01 -15.31 1.58
CA ILE A 291 19.02 -14.28 1.92
C ILE A 291 19.67 -12.91 1.66
N SER A 292 19.60 -12.43 0.42
CA SER A 292 20.22 -11.17 -0.01
C SER A 292 19.21 -10.18 -0.59
N LYS A 293 18.05 -10.65 -1.05
CA LYS A 293 16.91 -9.85 -1.49
C LYS A 293 15.79 -9.83 -0.45
N TYR A 294 15.07 -8.72 -0.36
CA TYR A 294 14.00 -8.48 0.59
C TYR A 294 12.89 -7.61 -0.02
N VAL A 295 11.63 -7.90 0.30
CA VAL A 295 10.49 -7.01 0.08
C VAL A 295 9.73 -6.85 1.40
N TRP A 296 9.35 -5.61 1.70
CA TRP A 296 8.52 -5.26 2.84
C TRP A 296 7.03 -5.27 2.42
N CYS A 297 6.36 -6.39 2.63
CA CYS A 297 4.95 -6.57 2.26
C CYS A 297 4.04 -6.09 3.40
N ARG A 298 3.92 -4.76 3.60
CA ARG A 298 3.16 -4.15 4.71
C ARG A 298 3.48 -4.78 6.07
N GLY A 299 4.77 -4.84 6.39
CA GLY A 299 5.33 -5.46 7.60
C GLY A 299 5.61 -6.96 7.51
N PHE A 300 5.10 -7.66 6.49
CA PHE A 300 5.43 -9.06 6.24
C PHE A 300 6.74 -9.18 5.45
N SER A 301 7.67 -10.01 5.94
CA SER A 301 8.97 -10.19 5.28
C SER A 301 8.90 -11.24 4.17
N ILE A 302 9.23 -10.82 2.95
CA ILE A 302 9.47 -11.71 1.81
C ILE A 302 10.97 -11.69 1.52
N LEU A 303 11.59 -12.87 1.45
CA LEU A 303 13.03 -13.07 1.37
C LEU A 303 13.43 -13.82 0.10
N GLY A 304 14.58 -13.51 -0.49
CA GLY A 304 15.13 -14.23 -1.63
C GLY A 304 16.66 -14.28 -1.62
N SER A 305 17.23 -15.24 -2.36
CA SER A 305 18.66 -15.23 -2.71
C SER A 305 18.91 -14.30 -3.91
N ASN A 306 20.17 -14.07 -4.26
CA ASN A 306 20.52 -13.28 -5.46
C ASN A 306 20.12 -13.98 -6.77
N LYS A 307 19.76 -15.27 -6.71
CA LYS A 307 19.29 -16.09 -7.85
C LYS A 307 17.80 -15.90 -8.14
N VAL A 308 17.03 -15.30 -7.23
CA VAL A 308 15.59 -15.05 -7.40
C VAL A 308 15.39 -13.77 -8.24
N SER A 309 14.51 -13.80 -9.23
CA SER A 309 14.16 -12.58 -9.98
C SER A 309 13.33 -11.60 -9.16
N ASP A 310 13.48 -10.32 -9.44
CA ASP A 310 12.71 -9.28 -8.74
C ASP A 310 11.21 -9.36 -9.08
N LYS A 311 10.86 -9.85 -10.27
CA LYS A 311 9.48 -10.15 -10.65
C LYS A 311 8.86 -11.19 -9.70
N ALA A 312 9.57 -12.25 -9.31
CA ALA A 312 9.05 -13.26 -8.39
C ALA A 312 8.90 -12.74 -6.96
N MET A 313 9.82 -11.88 -6.52
CA MET A 313 9.73 -11.21 -5.21
C MET A 313 8.52 -10.27 -5.13
N LEU A 314 8.25 -9.50 -6.18
CA LEU A 314 7.11 -8.58 -6.26
C LEU A 314 5.78 -9.30 -6.50
N GLU A 315 5.76 -10.40 -7.27
CA GLU A 315 4.56 -11.22 -7.45
C GLU A 315 4.13 -11.90 -6.13
N ALA A 316 5.09 -12.33 -5.31
CA ALA A 316 4.80 -12.83 -3.97
C ALA A 316 4.18 -11.74 -3.06
N ASP A 317 4.64 -10.49 -3.17
CA ASP A 317 4.05 -9.34 -2.48
C ASP A 317 2.62 -9.05 -3.00
N ARG A 318 2.42 -8.97 -4.33
CA ARG A 318 1.09 -8.79 -4.97
C ARG A 318 0.07 -9.79 -4.46
N ILE A 319 0.43 -11.08 -4.45
CA ILE A 319 -0.42 -12.17 -3.95
C ILE A 319 -0.78 -11.97 -2.47
N VAL A 320 0.19 -11.66 -1.61
CA VAL A 320 -0.06 -11.47 -0.16
C VAL A 320 -0.88 -10.21 0.11
N ARG A 321 -0.58 -9.09 -0.56
CA ARG A 321 -1.35 -7.84 -0.46
C ARG A 321 -2.80 -8.06 -0.88
N ASN A 322 -3.03 -8.71 -2.02
CA ASN A 322 -4.38 -8.90 -2.55
C ASN A 322 -5.18 -9.93 -1.76
N MET A 323 -4.58 -11.05 -1.37
CA MET A 323 -5.24 -12.06 -0.51
C MET A 323 -5.66 -11.49 0.86
N PHE A 324 -4.93 -10.53 1.42
CA PHE A 324 -5.27 -9.90 2.70
C PHE A 324 -5.75 -8.45 2.59
N ARG A 325 -6.16 -8.02 1.37
CA ARG A 325 -6.57 -6.63 1.06
C ARG A 325 -7.65 -6.09 2.00
N TYR A 326 -8.61 -6.95 2.38
CA TYR A 326 -9.69 -6.65 3.34
C TYR A 326 -9.46 -7.23 4.74
N ARG A 327 -8.34 -7.94 4.96
CA ARG A 327 -8.05 -8.76 6.16
C ARG A 327 -6.62 -8.53 6.69
N HIS A 328 -6.21 -7.27 6.79
CA HIS A 328 -4.90 -6.94 7.36
C HIS A 328 -4.78 -7.38 8.84
N ASP A 329 -5.90 -7.56 9.56
CA ASP A 329 -5.90 -8.21 10.89
C ASP A 329 -5.30 -9.63 10.88
N VAL A 330 -5.50 -10.37 9.79
CA VAL A 330 -4.94 -11.71 9.59
C VAL A 330 -3.47 -11.63 9.17
N LEU A 331 -3.09 -10.66 8.32
CA LEU A 331 -1.68 -10.48 7.94
C LEU A 331 -0.83 -10.01 9.13
N LYS A 332 -1.29 -9.01 9.89
CA LYS A 332 -0.67 -8.56 11.14
C LYS A 332 -0.55 -9.70 12.15
N ALA A 333 -1.58 -10.54 12.26
CA ALA A 333 -1.54 -11.75 13.07
C ALA A 333 -0.45 -12.77 12.67
N ILE A 334 -0.11 -12.87 11.38
CA ILE A 334 0.96 -13.72 10.84
C ILE A 334 2.34 -13.07 11.07
N ILE A 335 2.45 -11.75 10.90
CA ILE A 335 3.65 -10.94 11.22
C ILE A 335 4.01 -11.08 12.71
N ASP A 336 3.03 -10.94 13.60
CA ASP A 336 3.22 -11.04 15.06
C ASP A 336 3.61 -12.47 15.49
N ALA A 337 3.23 -13.50 14.71
CA ALA A 337 3.67 -14.87 14.90
C ALA A 337 5.11 -15.15 14.41
N LYS A 338 5.81 -14.12 13.89
CA LYS A 338 7.18 -14.19 13.33
C LYS A 338 7.32 -15.24 12.21
N VAL A 339 6.32 -15.23 11.31
CA VAL A 339 6.35 -15.94 10.03
C VAL A 339 6.97 -15.04 8.97
N GLN A 340 7.81 -15.60 8.10
CA GLN A 340 8.32 -14.96 6.88
C GLN A 340 8.14 -15.91 5.67
N LEU A 341 8.12 -15.35 4.46
CA LEU A 341 8.19 -16.10 3.22
C LEU A 341 9.63 -16.11 2.69
N ALA A 342 10.10 -17.26 2.20
CA ALA A 342 11.27 -17.36 1.35
C ALA A 342 10.85 -17.75 -0.08
N VAL A 343 11.16 -16.91 -1.06
CA VAL A 343 11.05 -17.25 -2.48
C VAL A 343 12.29 -18.05 -2.86
N ILE A 344 12.08 -19.18 -3.54
CA ILE A 344 13.11 -20.16 -3.87
C ILE A 344 13.35 -20.15 -5.37
N ALA A 345 14.57 -19.80 -5.78
CA ALA A 345 14.96 -19.77 -7.19
C ALA A 345 14.89 -21.16 -7.84
N GLN A 346 14.76 -21.21 -9.16
CA GLN A 346 14.78 -22.49 -9.89
C GLN A 346 16.08 -23.26 -9.61
N GLY A 347 15.95 -24.53 -9.18
CA GLY A 347 17.08 -25.37 -8.80
C GLY A 347 17.67 -25.13 -7.39
N GLN A 348 17.21 -24.12 -6.65
CA GLN A 348 17.59 -23.94 -5.23
C GLN A 348 16.76 -24.87 -4.33
N SER A 349 17.37 -25.45 -3.28
CA SER A 349 16.64 -26.28 -2.32
C SER A 349 16.07 -25.44 -1.16
N PRO A 350 14.77 -25.58 -0.81
CA PRO A 350 14.21 -24.87 0.34
C PRO A 350 14.83 -25.28 1.69
N LYS A 351 15.53 -26.42 1.76
CA LYS A 351 16.16 -26.90 3.01
C LYS A 351 17.38 -26.07 3.40
N ASP A 352 17.98 -25.41 2.42
CA ASP A 352 19.29 -24.74 2.54
C ASP A 352 19.13 -23.43 3.30
N ILE A 353 17.96 -22.78 3.14
CA ILE A 353 17.64 -21.50 3.78
C ILE A 353 17.28 -21.74 5.27
N PRO A 354 17.97 -21.07 6.22
CA PRO A 354 17.72 -21.26 7.65
C PRO A 354 16.25 -21.03 8.05
N HIS A 355 15.74 -21.90 8.93
CA HIS A 355 14.38 -21.89 9.48
C HIS A 355 13.23 -22.18 8.51
N VAL A 356 13.48 -22.53 7.24
CA VAL A 356 12.43 -22.98 6.31
C VAL A 356 11.86 -24.34 6.72
N ARG A 357 10.52 -24.41 6.78
CA ARG A 357 9.73 -25.55 7.29
C ARG A 357 8.41 -25.66 6.54
N LYS A 358 7.91 -26.89 6.37
CA LYS A 358 6.54 -27.11 5.88
C LYS A 358 5.51 -26.61 6.90
N ILE A 359 4.48 -25.92 6.43
CA ILE A 359 3.37 -25.44 7.25
C ILE A 359 2.57 -26.62 7.82
N GLY A 360 2.17 -26.53 9.09
CA GLY A 360 1.36 -27.56 9.70
C GLY A 360 1.04 -27.34 11.18
N ARG A 361 -0.13 -27.83 11.61
CA ARG A 361 -0.72 -27.64 12.95
C ARG A 361 0.26 -27.85 14.12
N LYS A 362 1.16 -28.85 14.02
CA LYS A 362 2.13 -29.18 15.10
C LYS A 362 3.06 -28.02 15.43
N TRP A 363 3.46 -27.20 14.45
CA TRP A 363 4.28 -26.02 14.73
C TRP A 363 3.49 -24.99 15.55
N PHE A 364 2.31 -24.58 15.07
CA PHE A 364 1.49 -23.56 15.72
C PHE A 364 1.03 -23.93 17.14
N VAL A 365 0.59 -25.19 17.34
CA VAL A 365 0.16 -25.65 18.67
C VAL A 365 1.34 -25.66 19.67
N ASN A 366 2.56 -25.87 19.19
CA ASN A 366 3.76 -25.86 20.04
C ASN A 366 4.28 -24.44 20.30
N THR A 367 4.17 -23.49 19.38
CA THR A 367 4.52 -22.07 19.64
C THR A 367 3.55 -21.39 20.60
N LYS A 368 2.26 -21.79 20.63
CA LYS A 368 1.35 -21.39 21.71
C LYS A 368 1.82 -21.80 23.11
N LYS A 369 2.49 -22.96 23.25
CA LYS A 369 2.94 -23.49 24.54
C LYS A 369 4.22 -22.85 25.09
N SER A 370 4.97 -22.11 24.27
CA SER A 370 6.14 -21.35 24.73
C SER A 370 5.75 -19.96 25.24
N SER A 371 4.87 -19.90 26.25
CA SER A 371 4.30 -18.68 26.84
C SER A 371 5.29 -17.90 27.72
N GLY A 372 6.47 -17.57 27.19
CA GLY A 372 7.55 -16.88 27.91
C GLY A 372 8.94 -16.94 27.29
N LYS A 373 9.12 -17.58 26.13
CA LYS A 373 10.34 -17.51 25.30
C LYS A 373 9.94 -17.19 23.87
N GLN A 374 10.76 -16.40 23.17
CA GLN A 374 10.49 -15.86 21.82
C GLN A 374 9.80 -16.88 20.90
N SER A 375 8.75 -16.42 20.21
CA SER A 375 8.11 -17.16 19.12
C SER A 375 9.16 -17.53 18.07
N ARG A 376 9.52 -18.82 18.00
CA ARG A 376 10.57 -19.32 17.12
C ARG A 376 10.29 -18.94 15.67
N LEU A 377 11.19 -18.14 15.10
CA LEU A 377 11.20 -17.73 13.70
C LEU A 377 10.87 -18.91 12.79
N PHE A 378 9.89 -18.71 11.93
CA PHE A 378 9.39 -19.71 11.00
C PHE A 378 9.40 -19.13 9.59
N ARG A 379 9.98 -19.87 8.66
CA ARG A 379 9.91 -19.55 7.24
C ARG A 379 9.16 -20.67 6.52
N PHE A 380 8.32 -20.31 5.56
CA PHE A 380 7.83 -21.26 4.55
C PHE A 380 8.33 -20.79 3.18
N SER A 381 8.13 -21.64 2.16
CA SER A 381 8.77 -21.47 0.85
C SER A 381 7.76 -21.46 -0.29
N ALA A 382 7.83 -20.45 -1.15
CA ALA A 382 7.21 -20.47 -2.48
C ALA A 382 8.29 -20.67 -3.54
N ALA A 383 8.03 -21.52 -4.55
CA ALA A 383 8.94 -21.66 -5.68
C ALA A 383 8.73 -20.51 -6.67
N GLU A 384 9.82 -19.94 -7.18
CA GLU A 384 9.78 -18.85 -8.15
C GLU A 384 8.98 -19.20 -9.41
N SER A 385 9.16 -20.41 -9.96
CA SER A 385 8.39 -20.84 -11.14
C SER A 385 6.89 -20.85 -10.86
N ASN A 386 6.48 -21.28 -9.66
CA ASN A 386 5.07 -21.34 -9.26
C ASN A 386 4.40 -19.97 -9.11
N LEU A 387 5.19 -18.92 -8.83
CA LEU A 387 4.73 -17.53 -8.81
C LEU A 387 4.69 -16.95 -10.24
N LEU A 388 5.68 -17.26 -11.07
CA LEU A 388 5.86 -16.65 -12.39
C LEU A 388 5.09 -17.33 -13.52
N GLU A 389 4.77 -18.63 -13.42
CA GLU A 389 4.03 -19.39 -14.42
C GLU A 389 2.63 -18.80 -14.70
N SER A 390 2.03 -18.15 -13.70
CA SER A 390 0.59 -17.90 -13.60
C SER A 390 0.15 -16.43 -13.52
N ALA A 391 1.08 -15.49 -13.43
CA ALA A 391 0.78 -14.06 -13.55
C ALA A 391 0.25 -13.73 -14.97
N GLY A 392 -1.07 -13.54 -15.09
CA GLY A 392 -1.76 -13.17 -16.34
C GLY A 392 -2.06 -14.33 -17.31
N ASN A 393 -1.97 -15.59 -16.87
CA ASN A 393 -2.24 -16.76 -17.73
C ASN A 393 -3.31 -17.69 -17.11
N PRO A 394 -4.57 -17.66 -17.61
CA PRO A 394 -5.66 -18.53 -17.14
C PRO A 394 -5.41 -20.04 -17.28
N ALA A 395 -4.42 -20.46 -18.09
CA ALA A 395 -4.06 -21.87 -18.28
C ALA A 395 -2.91 -22.36 -17.37
N ALA A 396 -2.35 -21.52 -16.51
CA ALA A 396 -1.17 -21.81 -15.69
C ALA A 396 -1.44 -22.61 -14.40
N GLY A 397 -0.38 -23.02 -13.68
CA GLY A 397 -0.44 -23.95 -12.54
C GLY A 397 -1.18 -23.47 -11.27
N ASP A 398 -1.39 -24.37 -10.32
CA ASP A 398 -1.86 -24.06 -8.95
C ASP A 398 -1.01 -22.96 -8.31
N ASN A 399 -1.59 -21.93 -7.70
CA ASN A 399 -0.78 -21.03 -6.87
C ASN A 399 -0.66 -21.57 -5.44
N LEU A 400 0.52 -22.11 -5.12
CA LEU A 400 0.77 -22.72 -3.80
C LEU A 400 0.98 -21.66 -2.71
N LEU A 401 1.29 -20.40 -3.04
CA LEU A 401 1.38 -19.32 -2.06
C LEU A 401 0.01 -18.95 -1.48
N ILE A 402 -1.03 -18.81 -2.31
CA ILE A 402 -2.42 -18.58 -1.86
C ILE A 402 -2.87 -19.73 -0.93
N ARG A 403 -2.57 -20.97 -1.34
CA ARG A 403 -2.86 -22.18 -0.57
C ARG A 403 -2.21 -22.17 0.82
N ASP A 404 -0.91 -21.91 0.87
CA ASP A 404 -0.13 -21.97 2.10
C ASP A 404 -0.39 -20.76 3.01
N MET A 405 -0.73 -19.59 2.45
CA MET A 405 -1.25 -18.44 3.22
C MET A 405 -2.65 -18.72 3.80
N ALA A 406 -3.54 -19.44 3.10
CA ALA A 406 -4.82 -19.88 3.65
C ALA A 406 -4.64 -20.85 4.84
N LEU A 407 -3.66 -21.77 4.74
CA LEU A 407 -3.28 -22.65 5.85
C LEU A 407 -2.67 -21.87 7.03
N LEU A 408 -1.77 -20.92 6.77
CA LEU A 408 -1.18 -20.06 7.78
C LEU A 408 -2.24 -19.24 8.52
N MET A 409 -3.16 -18.60 7.78
CA MET A 409 -4.31 -17.91 8.34
C MET A 409 -5.11 -18.82 9.27
N TYR A 410 -5.50 -20.02 8.83
CA TYR A 410 -6.27 -20.95 9.65
C TYR A 410 -5.50 -21.33 10.92
N TYR A 411 -4.24 -21.73 10.80
CA TYR A 411 -3.44 -22.11 11.97
C TYR A 411 -3.23 -20.93 12.92
N VAL A 412 -2.79 -19.78 12.42
CA VAL A 412 -2.42 -18.60 13.23
C VAL A 412 -3.63 -17.90 13.86
N THR A 413 -4.77 -17.85 13.16
CA THR A 413 -5.98 -17.12 13.61
C THR A 413 -7.13 -18.05 13.96
N GLY A 414 -7.52 -18.98 13.09
CA GLY A 414 -8.68 -19.86 13.30
C GLY A 414 -8.59 -20.77 14.53
N LEU A 415 -7.37 -21.04 15.03
CA LEU A 415 -7.12 -21.81 16.24
C LEU A 415 -6.85 -20.94 17.50
N ARG A 416 -7.15 -19.64 17.45
CA ARG A 416 -7.13 -18.74 18.63
C ARG A 416 -8.31 -19.04 19.56
N GLU A 417 -8.11 -18.80 20.85
CA GLU A 417 -9.20 -18.80 21.82
C GLU A 417 -10.06 -17.54 21.67
N ILE A 418 -11.31 -17.62 22.13
CA ILE A 418 -12.26 -16.51 22.11
C ILE A 418 -11.93 -15.59 23.29
N ASP A 419 -11.09 -14.57 23.11
CA ASP A 419 -10.87 -13.58 24.18
C ASP A 419 -12.14 -12.72 24.35
N PRO A 420 -12.77 -12.70 25.55
CA PRO A 420 -14.08 -12.09 25.75
C PRO A 420 -14.00 -10.55 25.77
N GLU A 421 -12.87 -10.02 26.21
CA GLU A 421 -12.62 -8.58 26.37
C GLU A 421 -12.39 -7.86 25.03
N TYR A 422 -12.19 -8.62 23.94
CA TYR A 422 -12.03 -8.13 22.57
C TYR A 422 -13.03 -7.03 22.18
N LYS A 423 -14.33 -7.21 22.49
CA LYS A 423 -15.37 -6.21 22.17
C LYS A 423 -15.21 -4.89 22.92
N LYS A 424 -14.58 -4.88 24.11
CA LYS A 424 -14.35 -3.68 24.92
C LYS A 424 -13.17 -2.85 24.40
N ARG A 425 -12.18 -3.51 23.78
CA ARG A 425 -10.97 -2.87 23.23
C ARG A 425 -11.15 -2.28 21.83
N LYS A 426 -12.38 -2.23 21.29
CA LYS A 426 -12.71 -1.68 19.96
C LYS A 426 -12.15 -0.29 19.64
N HIS A 427 -11.99 0.56 20.65
CA HIS A 427 -11.45 1.91 20.49
C HIS A 427 -9.94 1.94 20.18
N VAL A 428 -9.21 0.84 20.41
CA VAL A 428 -7.81 0.64 20.00
C VAL A 428 -7.64 -0.43 18.91
N GLN A 429 -8.71 -0.73 18.16
CA GLN A 429 -8.70 -1.71 17.07
C GLN A 429 -8.67 -1.04 15.69
N GLN A 430 -7.46 -0.88 15.15
CA GLN A 430 -7.21 -0.31 13.82
C GLN A 430 -7.68 -1.25 12.70
N TYR A 431 -6.95 -2.34 12.45
CA TYR A 431 -7.20 -3.25 11.33
C TYR A 431 -8.40 -4.20 11.52
N GLU A 432 -9.04 -4.19 12.69
CA GLU A 432 -10.19 -5.05 13.03
C GLU A 432 -11.54 -4.27 12.99
N LYS A 433 -11.53 -2.98 12.63
CA LYS A 433 -12.71 -2.11 12.64
C LYS A 433 -13.79 -2.63 11.69
N GLY A 434 -14.95 -3.00 12.25
CA GLY A 434 -16.09 -3.55 11.50
C GLY A 434 -15.98 -5.05 11.17
N LEU A 435 -14.82 -5.67 11.31
CA LEU A 435 -14.60 -7.08 10.95
C LEU A 435 -15.05 -8.06 12.04
N LYS A 436 -15.31 -9.31 11.62
CA LYS A 436 -15.48 -10.44 12.53
C LYS A 436 -14.12 -11.11 12.76
N ARG A 437 -13.66 -11.08 14.01
CA ARG A 437 -12.46 -11.80 14.47
C ARG A 437 -12.48 -13.25 14.02
N ILE A 438 -11.35 -13.73 13.53
CA ILE A 438 -11.12 -15.15 13.31
C ILE A 438 -10.45 -15.74 14.56
N ASP A 439 -11.16 -16.70 15.15
CA ASP A 439 -10.83 -17.49 16.35
C ASP A 439 -11.54 -18.85 16.27
N HIS A 440 -11.64 -19.59 17.37
CA HIS A 440 -12.29 -20.92 17.40
C HIS A 440 -13.69 -20.98 16.78
N ARG A 441 -14.43 -19.86 16.71
CA ARG A 441 -15.75 -19.78 16.05
C ARG A 441 -15.67 -19.95 14.52
N PHE A 442 -14.53 -19.62 13.92
CA PHE A 442 -14.20 -19.94 12.52
C PHE A 442 -13.87 -21.43 12.37
N ASP A 443 -13.07 -22.02 13.27
CA ASP A 443 -12.75 -23.45 13.26
C ASP A 443 -14.03 -24.31 13.38
N GLU A 444 -14.98 -23.92 14.23
CA GLU A 444 -16.30 -24.57 14.32
C GLU A 444 -17.20 -24.36 13.10
N LYS A 445 -17.15 -23.20 12.42
CA LYS A 445 -17.82 -23.04 11.11
C LYS A 445 -17.22 -24.03 10.09
N VAL A 446 -15.90 -24.05 9.91
CA VAL A 446 -15.23 -24.94 8.94
C VAL A 446 -15.40 -26.42 9.29
N LYS A 447 -15.41 -26.80 10.58
CA LYS A 447 -15.75 -28.17 11.02
C LYS A 447 -17.16 -28.60 10.59
N LYS A 448 -18.15 -27.69 10.60
CA LYS A 448 -19.52 -27.98 10.14
C LYS A 448 -19.58 -28.10 8.62
N LEU A 449 -18.98 -27.17 7.89
CA LEU A 449 -18.86 -27.20 6.42
C LEU A 449 -18.20 -28.51 5.94
N TYR A 450 -17.04 -28.86 6.51
CA TYR A 450 -16.30 -30.07 6.16
C TYR A 450 -17.11 -31.36 6.39
N ARG A 451 -17.91 -31.41 7.47
CA ARG A 451 -18.83 -32.54 7.72
C ARG A 451 -19.94 -32.58 6.67
N LYS A 452 -20.55 -31.44 6.32
CA LYS A 452 -21.60 -31.34 5.30
C LYS A 452 -21.08 -31.80 3.93
N ALA A 453 -19.98 -31.21 3.45
CA ALA A 453 -19.34 -31.57 2.20
C ALA A 453 -18.99 -33.06 2.13
N LYS A 454 -18.44 -33.64 3.21
CA LYS A 454 -18.14 -35.08 3.26
C LYS A 454 -19.41 -35.95 3.20
N MET A 455 -20.51 -35.55 3.84
CA MET A 455 -21.79 -36.29 3.73
C MET A 455 -22.40 -36.18 2.32
N GLN A 456 -22.14 -35.09 1.61
CA GLN A 456 -22.55 -34.89 0.22
C GLN A 456 -21.57 -35.48 -0.81
N ASN A 457 -20.52 -36.19 -0.36
CA ASN A 457 -19.42 -36.72 -1.18
C ASN A 457 -18.67 -35.64 -2.02
N LEU A 458 -18.81 -34.36 -1.68
CA LEU A 458 -18.10 -33.28 -2.36
C LEU A 458 -16.58 -33.41 -2.11
N TRP A 459 -15.79 -33.01 -3.11
CA TRP A 459 -14.33 -33.04 -3.10
C TRP A 459 -13.72 -34.45 -2.94
N ALA A 460 -14.48 -35.52 -3.23
CA ALA A 460 -14.00 -36.89 -3.25
C ALA A 460 -12.77 -37.06 -4.18
N GLY A 461 -11.81 -37.89 -3.77
CA GLY A 461 -10.53 -38.09 -4.46
C GLY A 461 -9.47 -36.98 -4.23
N THR A 462 -9.87 -35.78 -3.80
CA THR A 462 -8.99 -34.60 -3.81
C THR A 462 -8.19 -34.38 -2.51
N PRO A 463 -7.16 -33.51 -2.51
CA PRO A 463 -6.45 -33.09 -1.29
C PRO A 463 -7.34 -32.50 -0.19
N ALA A 464 -8.49 -31.89 -0.53
CA ALA A 464 -9.43 -31.28 0.43
C ALA A 464 -9.96 -32.30 1.45
N MET A 465 -10.34 -33.50 1.00
CA MET A 465 -10.91 -34.54 1.87
C MET A 465 -9.89 -35.27 2.75
N LYS A 466 -8.61 -34.88 2.70
CA LYS A 466 -7.60 -35.36 3.66
C LYS A 466 -7.84 -34.80 5.06
N ASN A 467 -8.29 -33.55 5.20
CA ASN A 467 -8.67 -32.92 6.47
C ASN A 467 -9.29 -31.52 6.25
N ARG A 468 -9.99 -31.00 7.26
CA ARG A 468 -10.65 -29.68 7.21
C ARG A 468 -9.75 -28.46 6.94
N PHE A 469 -8.44 -28.54 7.20
CA PHE A 469 -7.51 -27.43 6.91
C PHE A 469 -7.20 -27.38 5.42
N ASN A 470 -6.98 -28.55 4.79
CA ASN A 470 -6.90 -28.64 3.33
C ASN A 470 -8.21 -28.20 2.70
N TYR A 471 -9.37 -28.74 3.12
CA TYR A 471 -10.68 -28.36 2.58
C TYR A 471 -10.93 -26.84 2.53
N PHE A 472 -10.50 -26.10 3.56
CA PHE A 472 -10.51 -24.64 3.52
C PHE A 472 -9.50 -24.06 2.51
N ALA A 473 -8.25 -24.53 2.52
CA ALA A 473 -7.19 -24.02 1.64
C ALA A 473 -7.44 -24.27 0.15
N GLU A 474 -7.88 -25.47 -0.24
CA GLU A 474 -8.23 -25.79 -1.63
C GLU A 474 -9.43 -24.92 -2.08
N GLY A 475 -10.44 -24.73 -1.22
CA GLY A 475 -11.56 -23.82 -1.50
C GLY A 475 -11.13 -22.35 -1.65
N VAL A 476 -10.17 -21.88 -0.85
CA VAL A 476 -9.62 -20.51 -0.95
C VAL A 476 -8.83 -20.31 -2.25
N GLN A 477 -8.05 -21.30 -2.70
CA GLN A 477 -7.45 -21.25 -4.03
C GLN A 477 -8.52 -21.15 -5.12
N SER A 478 -9.56 -22.00 -5.08
CA SER A 478 -10.65 -21.98 -6.06
C SER A 478 -11.35 -20.61 -6.09
N PHE A 479 -11.61 -20.03 -4.91
CA PHE A 479 -12.23 -18.71 -4.77
C PHE A 479 -11.39 -17.56 -5.37
N PHE A 480 -10.06 -17.71 -5.42
CA PHE A 480 -9.16 -16.75 -6.06
C PHE A 480 -8.76 -17.14 -7.51
N ASN A 481 -9.45 -18.10 -8.14
CA ASN A 481 -9.09 -18.64 -9.47
C ASN A 481 -7.64 -19.18 -9.54
N ALA A 482 -7.22 -19.90 -8.50
CA ALA A 482 -5.83 -20.32 -8.28
C ALA A 482 -5.66 -21.82 -7.98
N ASN A 483 -6.62 -22.65 -8.41
CA ASN A 483 -6.62 -24.11 -8.21
C ASN A 483 -6.79 -24.87 -9.54
N LYS A 484 -6.29 -26.10 -9.61
CA LYS A 484 -6.45 -27.07 -10.71
C LYS A 484 -6.97 -28.42 -10.22
N ILE A 485 -7.91 -28.36 -9.28
CA ILE A 485 -8.47 -29.52 -8.59
C ILE A 485 -9.65 -30.11 -9.38
N ILE A 486 -9.43 -31.31 -9.92
CA ILE A 486 -10.48 -32.13 -10.54
C ILE A 486 -10.96 -33.15 -9.50
N THR A 487 -12.27 -33.25 -9.32
CA THR A 487 -12.87 -34.16 -8.33
C THR A 487 -13.08 -35.56 -8.92
N ALA A 488 -13.42 -36.54 -8.06
CA ALA A 488 -13.75 -37.90 -8.53
C ALA A 488 -14.99 -37.98 -9.47
N GLY A 489 -15.80 -36.92 -9.56
CA GLY A 489 -16.87 -36.78 -10.57
C GLY A 489 -16.38 -36.28 -11.94
N ASN A 490 -15.08 -36.00 -12.07
CA ASN A 490 -14.44 -35.26 -13.17
C ASN A 490 -14.83 -33.77 -13.24
N ASP A 491 -15.52 -33.23 -12.23
CA ASP A 491 -15.81 -31.80 -12.12
C ASP A 491 -14.55 -30.99 -11.77
N PRO A 492 -14.18 -29.95 -12.54
CA PRO A 492 -13.12 -29.01 -12.19
C PRO A 492 -13.64 -27.91 -11.25
N VAL A 493 -12.95 -27.69 -10.11
CA VAL A 493 -13.31 -26.65 -9.12
C VAL A 493 -12.18 -25.62 -9.03
N ASN A 494 -11.86 -25.02 -10.18
CA ASN A 494 -10.65 -24.21 -10.38
C ASN A 494 -10.90 -22.71 -10.15
N THR A 495 -12.12 -22.27 -10.43
CA THR A 495 -12.60 -20.88 -10.35
C THR A 495 -13.64 -20.69 -9.25
N ARG A 496 -13.90 -19.43 -8.88
CA ARG A 496 -14.90 -19.08 -7.88
C ARG A 496 -16.32 -19.47 -8.32
N GLU A 497 -16.62 -19.31 -9.60
CA GLU A 497 -17.93 -19.62 -10.18
C GLU A 497 -18.19 -21.14 -10.18
N GLN A 498 -17.16 -21.95 -10.48
CA GLN A 498 -17.22 -23.40 -10.28
C GLN A 498 -17.38 -23.77 -8.79
N LEU A 499 -16.65 -23.10 -7.89
CA LEU A 499 -16.82 -23.30 -6.44
C LEU A 499 -18.23 -22.95 -5.96
N GLN A 500 -18.84 -21.89 -6.50
CA GLN A 500 -20.23 -21.50 -6.20
C GLN A 500 -21.25 -22.52 -6.68
N GLY A 501 -21.03 -23.14 -7.85
CA GLY A 501 -21.86 -24.24 -8.33
C GLY A 501 -21.69 -25.56 -7.55
N TYR A 502 -20.47 -25.84 -7.06
CA TYR A 502 -20.09 -27.12 -6.49
C TYR A 502 -20.20 -27.20 -4.95
N ASP A 503 -19.69 -26.20 -4.23
CA ASP A 503 -19.75 -26.07 -2.77
C ASP A 503 -20.16 -24.63 -2.39
N PRO A 504 -21.43 -24.25 -2.62
CA PRO A 504 -21.92 -22.89 -2.39
C PRO A 504 -21.77 -22.43 -0.94
N ASP A 505 -21.87 -23.34 0.05
CA ASP A 505 -21.65 -23.01 1.45
C ASP A 505 -20.20 -22.57 1.70
N MET A 506 -19.21 -23.26 1.11
CA MET A 506 -17.81 -22.86 1.16
C MET A 506 -17.57 -21.56 0.39
N ALA A 507 -18.12 -21.41 -0.81
CA ALA A 507 -17.98 -20.20 -1.63
C ALA A 507 -18.48 -18.95 -0.88
N LEU A 508 -19.66 -19.03 -0.26
CA LEU A 508 -20.24 -17.97 0.55
C LEU A 508 -19.39 -17.70 1.80
N PHE A 509 -18.92 -18.75 2.48
CA PHE A 509 -18.12 -18.61 3.69
C PHE A 509 -16.73 -17.99 3.45
N ILE A 510 -16.12 -18.22 2.28
CA ILE A 510 -14.88 -17.54 1.88
C ILE A 510 -15.18 -16.10 1.45
N GLY A 511 -16.30 -15.86 0.74
CA GLY A 511 -16.79 -14.53 0.42
C GLY A 511 -16.97 -13.63 1.64
N ASP A 512 -17.64 -14.15 2.69
CA ASP A 512 -17.82 -13.60 4.06
C ASP A 512 -16.51 -13.09 4.71
N ILE A 513 -15.35 -13.54 4.22
CA ILE A 513 -14.03 -13.31 4.81
C ILE A 513 -13.13 -12.45 3.92
N PHE A 514 -13.10 -12.73 2.62
CA PHE A 514 -12.10 -12.19 1.70
C PHE A 514 -12.63 -11.20 0.67
N LYS A 515 -13.96 -11.11 0.45
CA LYS A 515 -14.55 -10.19 -0.53
C LYS A 515 -15.32 -9.07 0.17
N HIS A 516 -15.05 -7.83 -0.23
CA HIS A 516 -15.91 -6.70 0.12
C HIS A 516 -17.05 -6.58 -0.91
N PRO A 517 -18.31 -6.34 -0.51
CA PRO A 517 -19.46 -6.38 -1.43
C PRO A 517 -19.53 -5.24 -2.46
N LYS A 518 -18.64 -4.24 -2.35
CA LYS A 518 -18.64 -3.01 -3.17
C LYS A 518 -17.24 -2.48 -3.56
N ARG A 519 -16.18 -3.30 -3.50
CA ARG A 519 -14.81 -2.91 -3.89
C ARG A 519 -14.22 -3.94 -4.85
N VAL A 520 -12.99 -3.70 -5.31
CA VAL A 520 -12.17 -4.60 -6.13
C VAL A 520 -12.27 -6.06 -5.65
N ASP A 521 -12.54 -6.95 -6.60
CA ASP A 521 -12.88 -8.34 -6.38
C ASP A 521 -11.78 -9.28 -6.92
N TRP A 522 -10.53 -8.96 -6.59
CA TRP A 522 -9.32 -9.51 -7.20
C TRP A 522 -9.32 -11.03 -7.34
N ARG A 523 -8.89 -11.49 -8.52
CA ARG A 523 -8.64 -12.90 -8.84
C ARG A 523 -7.23 -13.07 -9.34
N TYR A 524 -6.62 -14.21 -9.04
CA TYR A 524 -5.22 -14.46 -9.37
C TYR A 524 -4.95 -14.54 -10.88
N SER A 525 -5.95 -15.00 -11.64
CA SER A 525 -5.94 -15.07 -13.11
C SER A 525 -6.01 -13.70 -13.81
N GLU A 526 -6.30 -12.62 -13.08
CA GLU A 526 -6.40 -11.27 -13.61
C GLU A 526 -5.02 -10.58 -13.52
N ALA A 527 -4.66 -9.85 -14.58
CA ALA A 527 -3.62 -8.85 -14.51
C ALA A 527 -4.19 -7.60 -13.82
N ASP A 528 -3.44 -7.06 -12.86
CA ASP A 528 -3.68 -5.72 -12.30
C ASP A 528 -3.06 -4.67 -13.25
#